data_AF-A0A842QZI2-F1
#
_entry.id   AF-A0A842QZI2-F1
#
_cell.length_a   1.000
_cell.length_b   1.000
_cell.length_c   1.000
_cell.angle_alpha   90.00
_cell.angle_beta   90.00
_cell.angle_gamma   90.00
#
_symmetry.space_group_name_H-M   'P 1'
#
loop_
_entity.id
_entity.type
_entity.pdbx_description
1 polymer ?
#
loop_
_entity_poly.entity_id
_entity_poly.type
_entity_poly.pdbx_seq_one_letter_code
_entity_poly.pdbx_strand_id
1 'polypeptide(L)' 'MGLYEFKKDLLGQSFSFYDFCRICHFDETQTSKARNILKSWAQRGLIKRISRNVYEKIK' A
#
# COMPACT_ATOMS: atom_id res chain seq x y z
N MET A 1 3.98 -3.31 14.26
CA MET A 1 4.50 -2.30 13.31
C MET A 1 5.60 -2.99 12.54
N GLY A 2 5.48 -3.23 11.24
CA GLY A 2 6.51 -4.01 10.53
C GLY A 2 6.37 -3.99 9.02
N LEU A 3 5.20 -4.37 8.48
CA LEU A 3 5.04 -4.51 7.02
C LEU A 3 5.17 -3.19 6.25
N TYR A 4 4.82 -2.05 6.88
CA TYR A 4 5.03 -0.72 6.29
C TYR A 4 6.51 -0.32 6.33
N GLU A 5 7.20 -0.50 7.46
CA GLU A 5 8.61 -0.09 7.58
C GLU A 5 9.54 -0.91 6.69
N PHE A 6 9.26 -2.20 6.50
CA PHE A 6 10.03 -3.06 5.61
C PHE A 6 9.81 -2.77 4.12
N LYS A 7 8.63 -2.22 3.75
CA LYS A 7 8.23 -2.08 2.33
C LYS A 7 8.04 -0.63 1.90
N LYS A 8 8.12 0.35 2.81
CA LYS A 8 8.05 1.78 2.46
C LYS A 8 9.19 2.13 1.52
N ASP A 9 10.42 1.67 1.74
CA ASP A 9 11.56 2.01 0.89
C ASP A 9 11.44 1.46 -0.54
N LEU A 10 10.69 0.37 -0.72
CA LEU A 10 10.43 -0.23 -2.03
C LEU A 10 9.31 0.46 -2.80
N LEU A 11 8.39 1.13 -2.10
CA LEU A 11 7.29 1.88 -2.72
C LEU A 11 7.78 3.27 -3.13
N GLY A 12 7.36 3.76 -4.29
CA GLY A 12 7.57 5.15 -4.67
C GLY A 12 6.81 6.14 -3.77
N GLN A 13 7.07 7.45 -3.93
CA GLN A 13 6.27 8.49 -3.26
C GLN A 13 4.79 8.39 -3.65
N SER A 14 4.53 8.13 -4.93
CA SER A 14 3.24 7.66 -5.44
C SER A 14 3.40 6.23 -5.94
N PHE A 15 2.43 5.38 -5.66
CA PHE A 15 2.44 3.97 -6.07
C PHE A 15 1.03 3.47 -6.37
N SER A 16 0.94 2.49 -7.27
CA SER A 16 -0.34 1.83 -7.57
C SER A 16 -0.61 0.66 -6.64
N PHE A 17 -1.88 0.25 -6.55
CA PHE A 17 -2.31 -0.96 -5.87
C PHE A 17 -1.57 -2.20 -6.40
N TYR A 18 -1.30 -2.25 -7.70
CA TYR A 18 -0.61 -3.37 -8.34
C TYR A 18 0.87 -3.41 -7.97
N ASP A 19 1.53 -2.25 -7.89
CA ASP A 19 2.92 -2.15 -7.42
C ASP A 19 3.02 -2.64 -5.97
N PHE A 20 2.06 -2.22 -5.13
CA PHE A 20 1.96 -2.69 -3.76
C PHE A 20 1.77 -4.21 -3.67
N CYS A 21 0.86 -4.78 -4.47
CA CYS A 21 0.67 -6.23 -4.53
C CYS A 21 1.93 -6.96 -5.00
N ARG A 22 2.64 -6.44 -6.01
CA ARG A 22 3.87 -7.03 -6.56
C ARG A 22 5.00 -7.02 -5.53
N ILE A 23 5.24 -5.88 -4.88
CA ILE A 23 6.26 -5.74 -3.81
C ILE A 23 5.89 -6.58 -2.59
N CYS A 24 4.59 -6.74 -2.33
CA CYS A 24 4.11 -7.54 -1.23
C CYS A 24 4.02 -9.05 -1.52
N HIS A 25 4.22 -9.48 -2.76
CA HIS A 25 3.96 -10.84 -3.23
C HIS A 25 2.54 -11.30 -2.86
N PHE A 26 1.55 -10.41 -3.03
CA PHE A 26 0.14 -10.79 -2.89
C PHE A 26 -0.37 -11.41 -4.20
N ASP A 27 -0.81 -12.66 -4.13
CA ASP A 27 -1.58 -13.30 -5.20
C ASP A 27 -2.95 -12.65 -5.40
N GLU A 28 -3.58 -12.92 -6.55
CA GLU A 28 -4.90 -12.38 -6.93
C GLU A 28 -5.99 -12.69 -5.89
N THR A 29 -5.86 -13.83 -5.20
CA THR A 29 -6.75 -14.27 -4.11
C THR A 29 -6.60 -13.43 -2.83
N GLN A 30 -5.49 -12.70 -2.68
CA GLN A 30 -5.17 -11.90 -1.49
C GLN A 30 -5.40 -10.39 -1.69
N THR A 31 -6.00 -10.00 -2.81
CA THR A 31 -6.32 -8.60 -3.12
C THR A 31 -7.15 -7.91 -2.04
N SER A 32 -8.06 -8.62 -1.37
CA SER A 32 -8.82 -8.10 -0.22
C SER A 32 -7.94 -7.79 0.99
N LYS A 33 -6.95 -8.64 1.29
CA LYS A 33 -5.98 -8.40 2.37
C LYS A 33 -5.12 -7.18 2.05
N ALA A 34 -4.63 -7.10 0.81
CA ALA A 34 -3.84 -5.96 0.34
C ALA A 34 -4.61 -4.63 0.50
N ARG A 35 -5.89 -4.60 0.10
CA ARG A 35 -6.75 -3.41 0.28
C ARG A 35 -6.96 -3.06 1.75
N ASN A 36 -7.16 -4.05 2.62
CA ASN A 36 -7.32 -3.80 4.05
C ASN A 36 -6.05 -3.22 4.68
N ILE A 37 -4.87 -3.65 4.24
CA ILE A 37 -3.59 -3.10 4.68
C ILE A 37 -3.46 -1.63 4.27
N LEU A 38 -3.71 -1.32 2.98
CA LEU A 38 -3.67 0.06 2.49
C LEU A 38 -4.71 0.95 3.19
N LYS A 39 -5.91 0.42 3.46
CA LYS A 39 -6.93 1.13 4.24
C LYS A 39 -6.44 1.43 5.66
N SER A 40 -5.79 0.46 6.32
CA SER A 40 -5.20 0.66 7.65
C SER A 40 -4.08 1.71 7.62
N TRP A 41 -3.24 1.71 6.59
CA TRP A 41 -2.18 2.71 6.42
C TRP A 41 -2.75 4.11 6.17
N ALA A 42 -3.83 4.21 5.41
CA ALA A 42 -4.54 5.46 5.19
C ALA A 42 -5.18 5.99 6.48
N GLN A 43 -5.82 5.12 7.28
CA GLN A 43 -6.37 5.49 8.60
C GLN A 43 -5.30 5.95 9.59
N ARG A 44 -4.07 5.45 9.46
CA ARG A 44 -2.92 5.87 10.27
C ARG A 44 -2.24 7.14 9.76
N GLY A 45 -2.70 7.70 8.64
CA GLY A 45 -2.10 8.89 8.03
C GLY A 45 -0.73 8.65 7.40
N LEU A 46 -0.39 7.40 7.06
CA LEU A 46 0.88 7.05 6.41
C LEU A 46 0.82 7.25 4.89
N ILE A 47 -0.36 6.99 4.32
CA ILE A 47 -0.62 7.14 2.89
C ILE A 47 -1.95 7.86 2.67
N LYS A 48 -2.08 8.53 1.53
CA LYS A 48 -3.31 9.13 1.02
C LYS A 48 -3.74 8.37 -0.22
N ARG A 49 -5.03 8.08 -0.34
CA ARG A 49 -5.59 7.56 -1.59
C ARG A 49 -5.86 8.73 -2.53
N ILE A 50 -5.22 8.74 -3.68
CA ILE A 50 -5.44 9.76 -4.73
C ILE A 50 -6.57 9.32 -5.66
N SER A 51 -6.56 8.04 -6.07
CA SER A 51 -7.53 7.52 -7.03
C SER A 51 -7.97 6.09 -6.69
N ARG A 52 -8.76 5.46 -7.57
CA ARG A 52 -9.27 4.11 -7.33
C ARG A 52 -8.16 3.12 -6.96
N ASN A 53 -7.01 3.22 -7.62
CA ASN A 53 -5.87 2.32 -7.49
C ASN A 53 -4.54 3.03 -7.18
N VAL A 54 -4.52 4.36 -6.97
CA VAL A 54 -3.29 5.11 -6.72
C VAL A 54 -3.28 5.66 -5.30
N TYR A 55 -2.12 5.51 -4.68
CA TYR A 55 -1.83 5.95 -3.32
C TYR A 55 -0.55 6.77 -3.32
N GLU A 56 -0.46 7.69 -2.38
CA GLU A 56 0.70 8.54 -2.18
C GLU A 56 1.10 8.49 -0.71
N LYS A 57 2.39 8.50 -0.44
CA LYS A 57 2.92 8.55 0.91
C LYS A 57 2.82 9.97 1.45
N ILE A 58 2.40 10.08 2.71
CA ILE A 58 2.35 11.36 3.42
C ILE A 58 3.61 11.55 4.27
N LYS A 59 4.24 10.45 4.69
CA LYS A 59 5.41 10.39 5.57
C LYS A 59 6.48 9.46 5.02
#